data_AF-A0A5C6RSX4-F1
#
_entry.id   AF-A0A5C6RSX4-F1
#
_cell.length_a   1.000
_cell.length_b   1.000
_cell.length_c   1.000
_cell.angle_alpha   90.00
_cell.angle_beta   90.00
_cell.angle_gamma   90.00
#
_symmetry.space_group_name_H-M   'P 1'
#
loop_
_entity.id
_entity.type
_entity.pdbx_description
1 polymer ?
#
loop_
_entity_poly.entity_id
_entity_poly.type
_entity_poly.pdbx_seq_one_letter_code
_entity_poly.pdbx_strand_id
1 'polypeptide(L)'
;MMKSIFTFSLFLLGSLPLWAQLSILVVDDSADEFENTSFITLAVDSAGYEYDLYDAAAEGLPPSYELMSGYDLLIWHTSTDGVGLSLWAGMDEDNDALKLYLEEGGSLWLIGNDFLFDRYGVPPATFEPGSFPYDYLGISSYDAQAYGSDGGIGVSAAQLAENGPIAGLSSLSWQFETLWWPDAVTPADGAQAIYTMGGGAGYPLEGMPMATFYDNGTFKTLSYFFDLFFVEDFTMAKLHMQAVLGFFASGISSTNAAVAGATFGFGPNPVNGQMAIKMEVERPGIFEVSLLDQLGRKVAAPVAATRLSAGVYHWGYDAAHLPAGLYFLRLSGAEGQQTAPVILAR
;
A
#
# COMPACT_ATOMS: atom_id res chain seq x y z
N MET A 1 55.30 -23.19 29.88
CA MET A 1 55.08 -23.06 28.42
C MET A 1 53.77 -23.78 28.09
N MET A 2 52.65 -23.04 28.07
CA MET A 2 51.33 -23.58 27.70
C MET A 2 50.95 -22.95 26.36
N LYS A 3 50.85 -23.77 25.31
CA LYS A 3 50.41 -23.37 23.98
C LYS A 3 48.87 -23.36 23.99
N SER A 4 48.27 -22.19 23.87
CA SER A 4 46.83 -22.05 23.63
C SER A 4 46.56 -22.22 22.13
N ILE A 5 45.73 -23.19 21.77
CA ILE A 5 45.25 -23.42 20.42
C ILE A 5 43.98 -22.58 20.27
N PHE A 6 44.04 -21.53 19.45
CA PHE A 6 42.85 -20.77 19.04
C PHE A 6 42.23 -21.46 17.83
N THR A 7 41.06 -22.06 18.02
CA THR A 7 40.22 -22.58 16.94
C THR A 7 39.47 -21.40 16.32
N PHE A 8 39.79 -21.05 15.08
CA PHE A 8 39.10 -20.01 14.33
C PHE A 8 37.87 -20.64 13.67
N SER A 9 36.69 -20.45 14.26
CA SER A 9 35.43 -20.81 13.62
C SER A 9 35.11 -19.78 12.54
N LEU A 10 35.27 -20.20 11.29
CA LEU A 10 34.92 -19.43 10.10
C LEU A 10 33.38 -19.33 10.02
N PHE A 11 32.81 -18.17 10.36
CA PHE A 11 31.40 -17.88 10.09
C PHE A 11 31.23 -17.77 8.57
N LEU A 12 30.57 -18.76 7.95
CA LEU A 12 29.99 -18.60 6.62
C LEU A 12 28.85 -17.57 6.73
N LEU A 13 29.13 -16.32 6.37
CA LEU A 13 28.11 -15.34 6.01
C LEU A 13 27.49 -15.80 4.69
N GLY A 14 26.47 -16.66 4.78
CA GLY A 14 25.58 -16.90 3.66
C GLY A 14 24.86 -15.58 3.35
N SER A 15 25.15 -14.99 2.20
CA SER A 15 24.35 -13.90 1.65
C SER A 15 22.97 -14.47 1.33
N LEU A 16 22.05 -14.42 2.28
CA LEU A 16 20.65 -14.59 2.00
C LEU A 16 20.23 -13.45 1.05
N PRO A 17 19.51 -13.73 -0.03
CA PRO A 17 18.94 -12.67 -0.84
C PRO A 17 18.05 -11.81 0.07
N LEU A 18 18.34 -10.50 0.16
CA LEU A 18 17.38 -9.53 0.68
C LEU A 18 16.21 -9.54 -0.30
N TRP A 19 15.15 -10.26 0.03
CA TRP A 19 13.86 -10.00 -0.58
C TRP A 19 13.46 -8.60 -0.11
N ALA A 20 13.01 -7.74 -1.01
CA ALA A 20 12.45 -6.45 -0.62
C ALA A 20 11.28 -6.73 0.35
N GLN A 21 11.45 -6.32 1.60
CA GLN A 21 10.42 -6.46 2.63
C GLN A 21 9.47 -5.27 2.48
N LEU A 22 8.17 -5.56 2.48
CA LEU A 22 7.10 -4.56 2.51
C LEU A 22 7.36 -3.59 3.67
N SER A 23 7.58 -2.31 3.39
CA SER A 23 7.69 -1.25 4.40
C SER A 23 6.32 -0.67 4.73
N ILE A 24 5.97 -0.65 6.02
CA ILE A 24 4.63 -0.32 6.49
C ILE A 24 4.69 0.84 7.48
N LEU A 25 3.84 1.85 7.25
CA LEU A 25 3.49 2.84 8.28
C LEU A 25 2.06 2.57 8.73
N VAL A 26 1.88 2.31 10.02
CA VAL A 26 0.55 2.31 10.64
C VAL A 26 0.28 3.73 11.15
N VAL A 27 -0.84 4.31 10.73
CA VAL A 27 -1.32 5.61 11.21
C VAL A 27 -2.44 5.36 12.20
N ASP A 28 -2.21 5.71 13.46
CA ASP A 28 -3.26 5.75 14.48
C ASP A 28 -3.97 7.10 14.42
N ASP A 29 -5.18 7.09 13.88
CA ASP A 29 -6.05 8.26 13.79
C ASP A 29 -7.27 8.10 14.72
N SER A 30 -7.14 7.25 15.74
CA SER A 30 -8.21 6.89 16.68
C SER A 30 -7.91 7.21 18.14
N ALA A 31 -6.78 7.87 18.41
CA ALA A 31 -6.25 8.10 19.76
C ALA A 31 -6.03 6.82 20.57
N ASP A 32 -5.84 5.69 19.88
CA ASP A 32 -5.87 4.32 20.41
C ASP A 32 -7.05 4.09 21.38
N GLU A 33 -8.22 4.66 21.09
CA GLU A 33 -9.41 4.44 21.91
C GLU A 33 -9.64 2.93 22.09
N PHE A 34 -9.72 2.50 23.34
CA PHE A 34 -9.89 1.08 23.73
C PHE A 34 -8.78 0.11 23.29
N GLU A 35 -7.56 0.62 23.01
CA GLU A 35 -6.44 -0.19 22.51
C GLU A 35 -6.71 -0.79 21.11
N ASN A 36 -7.58 -0.16 20.33
CA ASN A 36 -7.99 -0.68 19.02
C ASN A 36 -6.84 -0.67 18.01
N THR A 37 -6.04 0.40 17.95
CA THR A 37 -4.86 0.43 17.07
C THR A 37 -3.77 -0.50 17.60
N SER A 38 -3.62 -0.60 18.92
CA SER A 38 -2.74 -1.60 19.56
C SER A 38 -3.10 -3.04 19.17
N PHE A 39 -4.38 -3.36 19.02
CA PHE A 39 -4.83 -4.67 18.52
C PHE A 39 -4.44 -4.90 17.05
N ILE A 40 -4.63 -3.89 16.19
CA ILE A 40 -4.27 -3.96 14.76
C ILE A 40 -2.75 -4.15 14.58
N THR A 41 -1.95 -3.35 15.28
CA THR A 41 -0.49 -3.41 15.23
C THR A 41 0.05 -4.76 15.74
N LEU A 42 -0.54 -5.31 16.81
CA LEU A 42 -0.23 -6.66 17.27
C LEU A 42 -0.56 -7.74 16.22
N ALA A 43 -1.63 -7.56 15.44
CA ALA A 43 -1.97 -8.46 14.34
C ALA A 43 -0.95 -8.37 13.19
N VAL A 44 -0.44 -7.16 12.87
CA VAL A 44 0.65 -6.95 11.89
C VAL A 44 1.93 -7.68 12.34
N ASP A 45 2.37 -7.47 13.58
CA ASP A 45 3.53 -8.15 14.17
C ASP A 45 3.36 -9.67 14.13
N SER A 46 2.18 -10.14 14.52
CA SER A 46 1.85 -11.58 14.56
C SER A 46 1.73 -12.21 13.18
N ALA A 47 1.49 -11.40 12.14
CA ALA A 47 1.55 -11.79 10.74
C ALA A 47 2.98 -11.88 10.21
N GLY A 48 3.97 -11.37 10.95
CA GLY A 48 5.40 -11.44 10.62
C GLY A 48 5.93 -10.24 9.84
N TYR A 49 5.23 -9.11 9.90
CA TYR A 49 5.64 -7.86 9.25
C TYR A 49 6.08 -6.84 10.31
N GLU A 50 7.12 -6.09 10.00
CA GLU A 50 7.54 -4.93 10.80
C GLU A 50 6.82 -3.69 10.29
N TYR A 51 6.56 -2.74 11.19
CA TYR A 51 5.95 -1.45 10.88
C TYR A 51 6.55 -0.35 11.73
N ASP A 52 6.44 0.88 11.25
CA ASP A 52 6.52 2.08 12.09
C ASP A 52 5.10 2.55 12.44
N LEU A 53 4.97 3.23 13.59
CA LEU A 53 3.71 3.78 14.07
C LEU A 53 3.77 5.30 14.07
N TYR A 54 2.76 5.94 13.50
CA TYR A 54 2.52 7.37 13.60
C TYR A 54 1.20 7.62 14.33
N ASP A 55 1.24 8.27 15.47
CA ASP A 55 0.07 8.61 16.28
C ASP A 55 -0.45 10.00 15.90
N ALA A 56 -1.36 10.04 14.92
CA ALA A 56 -1.90 11.29 14.38
C ALA A 56 -2.77 12.02 15.42
N ALA A 57 -3.46 11.29 16.28
CA ALA A 57 -4.24 11.86 17.36
C ALA A 57 -3.36 12.55 18.41
N ALA A 58 -2.23 11.95 18.81
CA ALA A 58 -1.30 12.56 19.75
C ALA A 58 -0.54 13.76 19.14
N GLU A 59 -0.19 13.68 17.86
CA GLU A 59 0.47 14.79 17.14
C GLU A 59 -0.52 15.92 16.79
N GLY A 60 -1.83 15.61 16.74
CA GLY A 60 -2.89 16.55 16.36
C GLY A 60 -2.83 16.98 14.90
N LEU A 61 -2.19 16.18 14.04
CA LEU A 61 -2.01 16.43 12.62
C LEU A 61 -1.71 15.13 11.85
N PRO A 62 -2.10 15.03 10.56
CA PRO A 62 -1.76 13.86 9.74
C PRO A 62 -0.26 13.78 9.45
N PRO A 63 0.29 12.58 9.19
CA PRO A 63 1.68 12.43 8.76
C PRO A 63 1.96 13.25 7.50
N SER A 64 3.18 13.80 7.39
CA SER A 64 3.56 14.56 6.20
C SER A 64 3.81 13.65 5.01
N TYR A 65 3.75 14.20 3.79
CA TYR A 65 4.11 13.47 2.58
C TYR A 65 5.54 12.93 2.64
N GLU A 66 6.50 13.71 3.14
CA GLU A 66 7.90 13.29 3.25
C GLU A 66 8.05 12.04 4.13
N LEU A 67 7.25 11.92 5.19
CA LEU A 67 7.20 10.71 6.00
C LEU A 67 6.55 9.55 5.24
N MET A 68 5.33 9.75 4.73
CA MET A 68 4.56 8.69 4.07
C MET A 68 5.27 8.13 2.83
N SER A 69 5.97 8.97 2.05
CA SER A 69 6.71 8.58 0.85
C SER A 69 7.86 7.60 1.12
N GLY A 70 8.24 7.40 2.38
CA GLY A 70 9.21 6.38 2.79
C GLY A 70 8.64 4.96 2.86
N TYR A 71 7.33 4.77 2.72
CA TYR A 71 6.65 3.49 2.96
C TYR A 71 5.88 3.00 1.73
N ASP A 72 5.93 1.69 1.51
CA ASP A 72 5.21 1.04 0.41
C ASP A 72 3.70 0.94 0.69
N LEU A 73 3.31 0.81 1.97
CA LEU A 73 1.92 0.71 2.42
C LEU A 73 1.69 1.58 3.65
N LEU A 74 0.62 2.38 3.59
CA LEU A 74 0.01 2.99 4.76
C LEU A 74 -1.17 2.15 5.22
N ILE A 75 -1.18 1.75 6.49
CA ILE A 75 -2.36 1.21 7.15
C ILE A 75 -2.93 2.37 7.98
N TRP A 76 -3.99 3.00 7.49
CA TRP A 76 -4.63 4.12 8.17
C TRP A 76 -5.81 3.63 8.99
N HIS A 77 -5.66 3.67 10.31
CA HIS A 77 -6.65 3.16 11.24
C HIS A 77 -7.38 4.32 11.91
N THR A 78 -8.66 4.49 11.56
CA THR A 78 -9.58 5.50 12.13
C THR A 78 -10.45 4.93 13.26
N SER A 79 -10.43 3.60 13.42
CA SER A 79 -11.21 2.85 14.41
C SER A 79 -12.70 3.24 14.42
N THR A 80 -13.29 3.52 15.59
CA THR A 80 -14.70 3.86 15.77
C THR A 80 -15.00 5.32 16.07
N ASP A 81 -13.96 6.15 16.23
CA ASP A 81 -14.19 7.56 16.50
C ASP A 81 -14.52 8.26 15.17
N GLY A 82 -15.78 8.63 15.01
CA GLY A 82 -16.31 9.15 13.76
C GLY A 82 -16.23 10.67 13.63
N VAL A 83 -15.41 11.38 14.43
CA VAL A 83 -15.28 12.84 14.33
C VAL A 83 -13.84 13.37 14.45
N GLY A 84 -13.49 14.36 13.63
CA GLY A 84 -12.23 15.11 13.75
C GLY A 84 -10.99 14.35 13.29
N LEU A 85 -11.15 13.42 12.35
CA LEU A 85 -10.09 12.52 11.89
C LEU A 85 -9.04 13.27 11.06
N SER A 86 -7.78 12.93 11.27
CA SER A 86 -6.64 13.41 10.48
C SER A 86 -6.71 12.92 9.03
N LEU A 87 -7.47 11.86 8.76
CA LEU A 87 -7.86 11.43 7.41
C LEU A 87 -8.43 12.61 6.59
N TRP A 88 -9.20 13.49 7.23
CA TRP A 88 -9.78 14.70 6.64
C TRP A 88 -9.02 15.97 7.05
N ALA A 89 -7.71 15.83 7.25
CA ALA A 89 -6.80 16.88 7.71
C ALA A 89 -7.23 17.54 9.05
N GLY A 90 -8.08 16.88 9.84
CA GLY A 90 -8.63 17.39 11.10
C GLY A 90 -9.58 18.58 10.95
N MET A 91 -10.02 18.88 9.72
CA MET A 91 -10.79 20.09 9.37
C MET A 91 -11.91 19.82 8.35
N ASP A 92 -12.30 18.55 8.15
CA ASP A 92 -13.28 18.10 7.16
C ASP A 92 -12.89 18.41 5.69
N GLU A 93 -11.59 18.49 5.43
CA GLU A 93 -11.01 18.82 4.12
C GLU A 93 -10.33 17.60 3.46
N ASP A 94 -9.96 17.75 2.19
CA ASP A 94 -9.13 16.75 1.53
C ASP A 94 -7.71 16.76 2.14
N ASN A 95 -7.18 15.58 2.47
CA ASN A 95 -5.80 15.45 2.91
C ASN A 95 -4.84 15.47 1.70
N ASP A 96 -4.36 16.66 1.35
CA ASP A 96 -3.46 16.86 0.20
C ASP A 96 -2.16 16.05 0.29
N ALA A 97 -1.63 15.80 1.49
CA ALA A 97 -0.44 14.97 1.65
C ALA A 97 -0.71 13.51 1.30
N LEU A 98 -1.86 12.96 1.73
CA LEU A 98 -2.29 11.60 1.42
C LEU A 98 -2.60 11.45 -0.09
N LYS A 99 -3.25 12.46 -0.67
CA LYS A 99 -3.51 12.51 -2.12
C LYS A 99 -2.20 12.45 -2.90
N LEU A 100 -1.21 13.27 -2.53
CA LEU A 100 0.10 13.27 -3.18
C LEU A 100 0.84 11.93 -3.01
N TYR A 101 0.76 11.30 -1.84
CA TYR A 101 1.33 9.96 -1.61
C TYR A 101 0.74 8.93 -2.59
N LEU A 102 -0.59 8.92 -2.76
CA LEU A 102 -1.27 8.02 -3.69
C LEU A 102 -0.95 8.37 -5.15
N GLU A 103 -0.94 9.64 -5.51
CA GLU A 103 -0.60 10.08 -6.88
C GLU A 103 0.82 9.68 -7.31
N GLU A 104 1.75 9.59 -6.34
CA GLU A 104 3.13 9.13 -6.56
C GLU A 104 3.29 7.60 -6.47
N GLY A 105 2.18 6.87 -6.41
CA GLY A 105 2.13 5.40 -6.52
C GLY A 105 2.15 4.63 -5.20
N GLY A 106 1.83 5.31 -4.09
CA GLY A 106 1.66 4.70 -2.79
C GLY A 106 0.53 3.67 -2.71
N SER A 107 0.45 2.93 -1.62
CA SER A 107 -0.69 2.04 -1.33
C SER A 107 -1.32 2.39 0.02
N LEU A 108 -2.64 2.39 0.07
CA LEU A 108 -3.41 2.66 1.27
C LEU A 108 -4.27 1.44 1.64
N TRP A 109 -4.25 1.09 2.92
CA TRP A 109 -5.28 0.28 3.55
C TRP A 109 -5.96 1.12 4.64
N LEU A 110 -7.15 1.63 4.33
CA LEU A 110 -7.97 2.42 5.23
C LEU A 110 -8.93 1.50 5.99
N ILE A 111 -8.95 1.60 7.32
CA ILE A 111 -9.75 0.76 8.21
C ILE A 111 -10.47 1.67 9.22
N GLY A 112 -11.78 1.47 9.37
CA GLY A 112 -12.56 2.02 10.46
C GLY A 112 -14.05 2.08 10.17
N ASN A 113 -14.81 2.31 11.23
CA ASN A 113 -16.21 2.70 11.18
C ASN A 113 -16.28 4.23 11.02
N ASP A 114 -17.34 4.73 10.40
CA ASP A 114 -17.75 6.14 10.49
C ASP A 114 -16.76 7.22 9.99
N PHE A 115 -15.63 6.87 9.37
CA PHE A 115 -14.78 7.89 8.76
C PHE A 115 -15.50 8.63 7.61
N LEU A 116 -16.51 8.04 6.97
CA LEU A 116 -17.38 8.76 6.03
C LEU A 116 -18.36 9.68 6.76
N PHE A 117 -18.86 9.26 7.93
CA PHE A 117 -19.76 10.07 8.75
C PHE A 117 -19.08 11.34 9.25
N ASP A 118 -17.81 11.29 9.63
CA ASP A 118 -17.03 12.46 10.08
C ASP A 118 -17.21 13.65 9.12
N ARG A 119 -16.99 13.38 7.83
CA ARG A 119 -17.02 14.42 6.80
C ARG A 119 -18.39 14.65 6.17
N TYR A 120 -19.17 13.58 5.97
CA TYR A 120 -20.41 13.64 5.16
C TYR A 120 -21.69 13.52 5.99
N GLY A 121 -21.58 13.23 7.29
CA GLY A 121 -22.71 13.02 8.19
C GLY A 121 -23.48 11.75 7.86
N VAL A 122 -24.81 11.79 8.06
CA VAL A 122 -25.68 10.62 7.84
C VAL A 122 -25.87 10.36 6.34
N PRO A 123 -25.76 9.10 5.86
CA PRO A 123 -26.01 8.76 4.46
C PRO A 123 -27.47 9.04 4.04
N PRO A 124 -27.76 9.20 2.72
CA PRO A 124 -26.85 8.93 1.61
C PRO A 124 -26.03 10.15 1.15
N ALA A 125 -24.84 9.89 0.62
CA ALA A 125 -24.03 10.86 -0.12
C ALA A 125 -23.50 10.24 -1.43
N THR A 126 -23.46 11.02 -2.51
CA THR A 126 -22.95 10.60 -3.82
C THR A 126 -21.67 11.33 -4.16
N PHE A 127 -20.74 10.63 -4.80
CA PHE A 127 -19.41 11.12 -5.13
C PHE A 127 -19.19 11.08 -6.64
N GLU A 128 -18.58 12.15 -7.16
CA GLU A 128 -18.31 12.35 -8.58
C GLU A 128 -16.80 12.50 -8.79
N PRO A 129 -16.28 12.29 -10.03
CA PRO A 129 -14.87 12.52 -10.34
C PRO A 129 -14.39 13.89 -9.85
N GLY A 130 -13.23 13.91 -9.19
CA GLY A 130 -12.67 15.09 -8.52
C GLY A 130 -12.92 15.13 -7.00
N SER A 131 -13.77 14.25 -6.46
CA SER A 131 -13.91 14.11 -5.01
C SER A 131 -13.00 13.01 -4.47
N PHE A 132 -12.53 13.18 -3.22
CA PHE A 132 -11.61 12.23 -2.62
C PHE A 132 -12.16 10.78 -2.57
N PRO A 133 -13.41 10.53 -2.13
CA PRO A 133 -13.93 9.16 -2.06
C PRO A 133 -14.04 8.49 -3.44
N TYR A 134 -14.37 9.25 -4.48
CA TYR A 134 -14.43 8.73 -5.84
C TYR A 134 -13.05 8.42 -6.38
N ASP A 135 -12.15 9.41 -6.33
CA ASP A 135 -10.86 9.34 -7.01
C ASP A 135 -9.86 8.41 -6.28
N TYR A 136 -9.90 8.32 -4.94
CA TYR A 136 -8.89 7.61 -4.15
C TYR A 136 -9.40 6.39 -3.39
N LEU A 137 -10.66 6.38 -2.94
CA LEU A 137 -11.25 5.21 -2.26
C LEU A 137 -12.01 4.27 -3.22
N GLY A 138 -12.26 4.74 -4.45
CA GLY A 138 -12.97 3.97 -5.47
C GLY A 138 -14.44 3.71 -5.12
N ILE A 139 -15.13 4.69 -4.51
CA ILE A 139 -16.57 4.59 -4.22
C ILE A 139 -17.35 5.73 -4.88
N SER A 140 -18.51 5.40 -5.43
CA SER A 140 -19.42 6.37 -6.07
C SER A 140 -20.53 6.84 -5.14
N SER A 141 -20.79 6.12 -4.05
CA SER A 141 -21.71 6.58 -3.00
C SER A 141 -21.45 5.94 -1.65
N TYR A 142 -21.87 6.69 -0.63
CA TYR A 142 -22.11 6.26 0.74
C TYR A 142 -23.62 6.08 0.91
N ASP A 143 -24.08 4.83 1.01
CA ASP A 143 -25.49 4.49 0.81
C ASP A 143 -26.27 4.37 2.11
N ALA A 144 -25.67 3.75 3.13
CA ALA A 144 -26.32 3.43 4.39
C ALA A 144 -25.29 3.15 5.49
N GLN A 145 -25.75 3.15 6.74
CA GLN A 145 -25.02 2.67 7.92
C GLN A 145 -25.81 1.54 8.55
N ALA A 146 -25.18 0.42 8.86
CA ALA A 146 -25.86 -0.60 9.67
C ALA A 146 -26.21 -0.04 11.06
N TYR A 147 -27.24 -0.60 11.69
CA TYR A 147 -27.96 -0.06 12.84
C TYR A 147 -28.80 1.19 12.52
N GLY A 148 -28.21 2.24 11.92
CA GLY A 148 -28.91 3.48 11.60
C GLY A 148 -29.94 3.34 10.48
N SER A 149 -29.59 2.60 9.43
CA SER A 149 -30.38 2.47 8.19
C SER A 149 -31.14 1.15 8.08
N ASP A 150 -30.91 0.21 9.00
CA ASP A 150 -31.52 -1.12 8.99
C ASP A 150 -32.59 -1.33 10.08
N GLY A 151 -32.97 -0.26 10.80
CA GLY A 151 -33.99 -0.31 11.84
C GLY A 151 -33.46 -0.75 13.22
N GLY A 152 -32.17 -0.55 13.48
CA GLY A 152 -31.53 -0.84 14.77
C GLY A 152 -31.08 -2.30 14.90
N ILE A 153 -30.78 -2.97 13.78
CA ILE A 153 -30.41 -4.39 13.75
C ILE A 153 -28.89 -4.54 13.85
N GLY A 154 -28.14 -3.83 13.00
CA GLY A 154 -26.71 -4.05 12.80
C GLY A 154 -26.43 -5.25 11.87
N VAL A 155 -25.19 -5.37 11.42
CA VAL A 155 -24.75 -6.43 10.50
C VAL A 155 -24.12 -7.59 11.28
N SER A 156 -24.46 -8.85 10.99
CA SER A 156 -23.96 -10.01 11.78
C SER A 156 -22.66 -10.60 11.26
N ALA A 157 -22.26 -10.30 10.02
CA ALA A 157 -20.99 -10.72 9.45
C ALA A 157 -20.56 -9.83 8.28
N ALA A 158 -19.26 -9.76 8.00
CA ALA A 158 -18.76 -9.30 6.70
C ALA A 158 -18.57 -10.53 5.80
N GLN A 159 -19.41 -10.66 4.78
CA GLN A 159 -19.38 -11.79 3.84
C GLN A 159 -18.39 -11.51 2.72
N LEU A 160 -17.50 -12.45 2.44
CA LEU A 160 -16.54 -12.31 1.36
C LEU A 160 -17.28 -12.14 0.02
N ALA A 161 -16.95 -11.07 -0.70
CA ALA A 161 -17.49 -10.83 -2.03
C ALA A 161 -16.94 -11.85 -3.03
N GLU A 162 -17.75 -12.19 -4.05
CA GLU A 162 -17.31 -13.12 -5.09
C GLU A 162 -16.16 -12.52 -5.91
N ASN A 163 -15.14 -13.35 -6.21
CA ASN A 163 -14.01 -13.02 -7.08
C ASN A 163 -13.12 -11.84 -6.61
N GLY A 164 -13.05 -11.57 -5.30
CA GLY A 164 -12.11 -10.59 -4.76
C GLY A 164 -10.64 -10.93 -5.11
N PRO A 165 -9.76 -9.91 -5.29
CA PRO A 165 -8.37 -10.09 -5.73
C PRO A 165 -7.44 -10.65 -4.65
N ILE A 166 -7.85 -10.65 -3.38
CA ILE A 166 -7.03 -11.04 -2.25
C ILE A 166 -7.30 -12.51 -1.91
N ALA A 167 -6.35 -13.38 -2.25
CA ALA A 167 -6.44 -14.80 -1.93
C ALA A 167 -6.24 -15.05 -0.42
N GLY A 168 -6.96 -16.04 0.11
CA GLY A 168 -6.82 -16.47 1.50
C GLY A 168 -7.71 -15.73 2.50
N LEU A 169 -8.52 -14.76 2.05
CA LEU A 169 -9.57 -14.16 2.87
C LEU A 169 -10.72 -15.14 3.14
N SER A 170 -11.37 -14.95 4.28
CA SER A 170 -12.62 -15.60 4.67
C SER A 170 -13.63 -14.55 5.11
N SER A 171 -14.91 -14.92 5.17
CA SER A 171 -15.93 -14.11 5.85
C SER A 171 -15.52 -13.86 7.30
N LEU A 172 -15.88 -12.70 7.83
CA LEU A 172 -15.57 -12.27 9.19
C LEU A 172 -16.84 -12.29 10.04
N SER A 173 -16.71 -12.83 11.25
CA SER A 173 -17.69 -12.72 12.34
C SER A 173 -17.19 -11.72 13.37
N TRP A 174 -18.10 -11.24 14.21
CA TRP A 174 -17.80 -10.22 15.21
C TRP A 174 -17.73 -10.80 16.62
N GLN A 175 -17.07 -10.09 17.53
CA GLN A 175 -17.12 -10.38 18.97
C GLN A 175 -18.53 -10.15 19.58
N PHE A 176 -19.43 -9.52 18.83
CA PHE A 176 -20.82 -9.27 19.17
C PHE A 176 -21.77 -9.98 18.19
N GLU A 177 -23.07 -10.05 18.52
CA GLU A 177 -24.08 -10.63 17.61
C GLU A 177 -24.20 -9.83 16.31
N THR A 178 -24.14 -8.50 16.42
CA THR A 178 -24.10 -7.59 15.27
C THR A 178 -23.10 -6.46 15.50
N LEU A 179 -22.47 -6.01 14.42
CA LEU A 179 -21.65 -4.81 14.36
C LEU A 179 -22.53 -3.61 13.97
N TRP A 180 -22.33 -2.49 14.66
CA TRP A 180 -23.08 -1.26 14.42
C TRP A 180 -22.20 -0.23 13.72
N TRP A 181 -22.84 0.57 12.87
CA TRP A 181 -22.21 1.65 12.11
C TRP A 181 -21.14 1.30 11.05
N PRO A 182 -21.00 0.06 10.53
CA PRO A 182 -20.27 -0.10 9.29
C PRO A 182 -21.06 0.52 8.14
N ASP A 183 -20.33 1.14 7.20
CA ASP A 183 -20.94 1.81 6.06
C ASP A 183 -21.18 0.83 4.91
N ALA A 184 -22.34 0.96 4.29
CA ALA A 184 -22.64 0.39 2.99
C ALA A 184 -22.30 1.42 1.92
N VAL A 185 -21.60 0.98 0.88
CA VAL A 185 -21.13 1.84 -0.21
C VAL A 185 -21.41 1.21 -1.58
N THR A 186 -21.42 2.04 -2.62
CA THR A 186 -21.39 1.57 -4.00
C THR A 186 -19.99 1.77 -4.58
N PRO A 187 -19.27 0.70 -4.98
CA PRO A 187 -17.99 0.80 -5.65
C PRO A 187 -18.10 1.66 -6.92
N ALA A 188 -17.09 2.49 -7.18
CA ALA A 188 -16.95 3.21 -8.44
C ALA A 188 -16.45 2.27 -9.55
N ASP A 189 -16.49 2.73 -10.81
CA ASP A 189 -15.94 1.98 -11.94
C ASP A 189 -14.46 1.67 -11.72
N GLY A 190 -14.10 0.38 -11.85
CA GLY A 190 -12.73 -0.10 -11.61
C GLY A 190 -12.44 -0.53 -10.17
N ALA A 191 -13.32 -0.25 -9.22
CA ALA A 191 -13.25 -0.80 -7.87
C ALA A 191 -14.00 -2.15 -7.78
N GLN A 192 -13.56 -2.99 -6.85
CA GLN A 192 -14.13 -4.31 -6.58
C GLN A 192 -14.55 -4.38 -5.12
N ALA A 193 -15.73 -4.94 -4.84
CA ALA A 193 -16.11 -5.26 -3.48
C ALA A 193 -15.20 -6.38 -2.92
N ILE A 194 -14.78 -6.25 -1.67
CA ILE A 194 -14.04 -7.27 -0.92
C ILE A 194 -14.94 -7.95 0.08
N TYR A 195 -15.76 -7.16 0.78
CA TYR A 195 -16.77 -7.66 1.70
C TYR A 195 -18.12 -7.01 1.40
N THR A 196 -19.16 -7.77 1.68
CA THR A 196 -20.56 -7.33 1.66
C THR A 196 -21.19 -7.57 3.02
N MET A 197 -22.20 -6.78 3.35
CA MET A 197 -22.94 -6.93 4.59
C MET A 197 -23.70 -8.24 4.62
N GLY A 198 -23.46 -9.04 5.67
CA GLY A 198 -24.16 -10.28 5.96
C GLY A 198 -25.05 -10.16 7.18
N GLY A 199 -26.33 -10.48 7.00
CA GLY A 199 -27.35 -10.65 8.03
C GLY A 199 -28.30 -11.81 7.73
N GLY A 200 -28.20 -12.41 6.54
CA GLY A 200 -29.03 -13.50 6.07
C GLY A 200 -30.35 -13.03 5.45
N ALA A 201 -31.21 -13.99 5.12
CA ALA A 201 -32.46 -13.70 4.43
C ALA A 201 -33.35 -12.76 5.26
N GLY A 202 -33.60 -11.56 4.71
CA GLY A 202 -34.45 -10.54 5.32
C GLY A 202 -33.72 -9.42 6.03
N TYR A 203 -32.38 -9.46 6.10
CA TYR A 203 -31.59 -8.31 6.57
C TYR A 203 -31.67 -7.17 5.54
N PRO A 204 -32.01 -5.92 5.93
CA PRO A 204 -32.26 -4.83 4.98
C PRO A 204 -31.07 -4.46 4.10
N LEU A 205 -29.85 -4.64 4.59
CA LEU A 205 -28.62 -4.27 3.87
C LEU A 205 -27.85 -5.48 3.32
N GLU A 206 -28.48 -6.67 3.29
CA GLU A 206 -27.87 -7.92 2.81
C GLU A 206 -27.22 -7.73 1.43
N GLY A 207 -25.94 -8.08 1.31
CA GLY A 207 -25.18 -8.05 0.06
C GLY A 207 -24.67 -6.68 -0.36
N MET A 208 -24.94 -5.60 0.40
CA MET A 208 -24.37 -4.29 0.09
C MET A 208 -22.87 -4.26 0.40
N PRO A 209 -22.00 -3.73 -0.49
CA PRO A 209 -20.57 -3.66 -0.24
C PRO A 209 -20.22 -2.84 1.01
N MET A 210 -19.30 -3.35 1.82
CA MET A 210 -18.75 -2.71 3.02
C MET A 210 -17.22 -2.76 3.09
N ALA A 211 -16.59 -3.23 2.02
CA ALA A 211 -15.18 -3.05 1.76
C ALA A 211 -14.91 -3.03 0.25
N THR A 212 -13.97 -2.21 -0.19
CA THR A 212 -13.59 -2.08 -1.60
C THR A 212 -12.08 -2.19 -1.79
N PHE A 213 -11.69 -2.67 -2.95
CA PHE A 213 -10.34 -2.57 -3.46
C PHE A 213 -10.37 -1.80 -4.77
N TYR A 214 -9.53 -0.79 -4.87
CA TYR A 214 -9.39 0.07 -6.04
C TYR A 214 -7.92 0.06 -6.50
N ASP A 215 -7.71 -0.25 -7.77
CA ASP A 215 -6.41 -0.20 -8.44
C ASP A 215 -6.61 0.48 -9.79
N ASN A 216 -6.03 1.67 -9.94
CA ASN A 216 -6.11 2.45 -11.18
C ASN A 216 -4.83 2.35 -12.03
N GLY A 217 -3.89 1.49 -11.63
CA GLY A 217 -2.57 1.32 -12.26
C GLY A 217 -1.50 2.30 -11.77
N THR A 218 -1.87 3.36 -11.05
CA THR A 218 -0.93 4.26 -10.36
C THR A 218 -0.81 3.87 -8.90
N PHE A 219 -1.91 3.80 -8.16
CA PHE A 219 -1.94 3.42 -6.75
C PHE A 219 -2.99 2.35 -6.47
N LYS A 220 -2.94 1.86 -5.23
CA LYS A 220 -3.89 0.86 -4.72
C LYS A 220 -4.49 1.33 -3.41
N THR A 221 -5.81 1.20 -3.28
CA THR A 221 -6.52 1.47 -2.05
C THR A 221 -7.38 0.26 -1.68
N LEU A 222 -7.21 -0.23 -0.46
CA LEU A 222 -8.12 -1.16 0.20
C LEU A 222 -8.86 -0.37 1.28
N SER A 223 -10.18 -0.28 1.20
CA SER A 223 -10.98 0.46 2.18
C SER A 223 -11.94 -0.49 2.86
N TYR A 224 -11.83 -0.59 4.19
CA TYR A 224 -12.77 -1.30 5.04
C TYR A 224 -13.60 -0.26 5.75
N PHE A 225 -14.88 -0.22 5.41
CA PHE A 225 -15.87 0.65 6.05
C PHE A 225 -16.42 0.01 7.34
N PHE A 226 -15.52 -0.70 8.02
CA PHE A 226 -15.72 -1.34 9.29
C PHE A 226 -14.35 -1.51 9.97
N ASP A 227 -14.35 -1.64 11.29
CA ASP A 227 -13.16 -1.82 12.10
C ASP A 227 -12.86 -3.32 12.34
N LEU A 228 -11.63 -3.72 12.06
CA LEU A 228 -11.13 -5.08 12.28
C LEU A 228 -10.91 -5.40 13.77
N PHE A 229 -10.87 -4.41 14.66
CA PHE A 229 -10.88 -4.64 16.10
C PHE A 229 -12.08 -5.49 16.55
N PHE A 230 -13.23 -5.38 15.87
CA PHE A 230 -14.44 -6.09 16.27
C PHE A 230 -14.56 -7.53 15.79
N VAL A 231 -13.56 -8.07 15.08
CA VAL A 231 -13.63 -9.48 14.66
C VAL A 231 -13.66 -10.42 15.86
N GLU A 232 -14.27 -11.60 15.68
CA GLU A 232 -14.59 -12.56 16.76
C GLU A 232 -13.40 -12.90 17.65
N ASP A 233 -12.22 -13.10 17.05
CA ASP A 233 -11.01 -13.38 17.80
C ASP A 233 -9.71 -12.94 17.08
N PHE A 234 -8.62 -12.91 17.84
CA PHE A 234 -7.31 -12.53 17.34
C PHE A 234 -6.74 -13.48 16.28
N THR A 235 -7.13 -14.76 16.27
CA THR A 235 -6.70 -15.71 15.23
C THR A 235 -7.28 -15.31 13.88
N MET A 236 -8.56 -14.92 13.86
CA MET A 236 -9.21 -14.37 12.67
C MET A 236 -8.50 -13.09 12.21
N ALA A 237 -8.28 -12.13 13.11
CA ALA A 237 -7.57 -10.89 12.80
C ALA A 237 -6.18 -11.17 12.20
N LYS A 238 -5.41 -12.08 12.80
CA LYS A 238 -4.08 -12.47 12.32
C LYS A 238 -4.10 -13.11 10.93
N LEU A 239 -4.97 -14.11 10.70
CA LEU A 239 -5.04 -14.81 9.41
C LEU A 239 -5.47 -13.84 8.30
N HIS A 240 -6.40 -12.95 8.63
CA HIS A 240 -6.84 -11.89 7.76
C HIS A 240 -5.69 -10.92 7.42
N MET A 241 -4.98 -10.45 8.45
CA MET A 241 -3.81 -9.58 8.30
C MET A 241 -2.73 -10.22 7.42
N GLN A 242 -2.44 -11.51 7.63
CA GLN A 242 -1.49 -12.27 6.80
C GLN A 242 -1.86 -12.29 5.32
N ALA A 243 -3.15 -12.50 5.01
CA ALA A 243 -3.63 -12.54 3.63
C ALA A 243 -3.51 -11.16 2.95
N VAL A 244 -3.95 -10.09 3.62
CA VAL A 244 -3.89 -8.73 3.05
C VAL A 244 -2.45 -8.24 2.89
N LEU A 245 -1.61 -8.38 3.92
CA LEU A 245 -0.21 -7.96 3.83
C LEU A 245 0.58 -8.81 2.82
N GLY A 246 0.29 -10.11 2.74
CA GLY A 246 0.86 -10.98 1.70
C GLY A 246 0.49 -10.52 0.29
N PHE A 247 -0.75 -10.07 0.09
CA PHE A 247 -1.19 -9.49 -1.17
C PHE A 247 -0.39 -8.22 -1.54
N PHE A 248 -0.26 -7.24 -0.63
CA PHE A 248 0.54 -6.04 -0.89
C PHE A 248 2.03 -6.34 -1.09
N ALA A 249 2.62 -7.22 -0.27
CA ALA A 249 4.01 -7.63 -0.39
C ALA A 249 4.31 -8.30 -1.75
N SER A 250 3.37 -9.10 -2.26
CA SER A 250 3.50 -9.71 -3.59
C SER A 250 3.54 -8.67 -4.72
N GLY A 251 2.83 -7.56 -4.54
CA GLY A 251 2.83 -6.42 -5.46
C GLY A 251 4.20 -5.74 -5.55
N ILE A 252 4.89 -5.55 -4.42
CA ILE A 252 6.22 -4.92 -4.37
C ILE A 252 7.30 -5.84 -4.94
N SER A 253 7.17 -7.15 -4.70
CA SER A 253 8.07 -8.12 -5.32
C SER A 253 8.00 -8.08 -6.86
N SER A 254 6.89 -7.61 -7.43
CA SER A 254 6.73 -7.41 -8.87
C SER A 254 7.26 -6.06 -9.42
N THR A 255 7.38 -5.01 -8.59
CA THR A 255 7.96 -3.71 -9.00
C THR A 255 9.48 -3.67 -8.89
N ASN A 256 10.07 -4.62 -8.16
CA ASN A 256 11.50 -4.96 -8.19
C ASN A 256 11.76 -6.31 -8.90
N ALA A 257 10.78 -6.86 -9.62
CA ALA A 257 11.01 -8.05 -10.42
C ALA A 257 12.05 -7.72 -11.49
N ALA A 258 13.11 -8.53 -11.54
CA ALA A 258 14.05 -8.50 -12.65
C ALA A 258 13.24 -8.48 -13.96
N VAL A 259 13.54 -7.54 -14.85
CA VAL A 259 12.83 -7.45 -16.12
C VAL A 259 12.99 -8.79 -16.84
N ALA A 260 11.90 -9.54 -16.96
CA ALA A 260 12.01 -10.96 -17.28
C ALA A 260 12.69 -11.17 -18.64
N GLY A 261 13.84 -11.85 -18.64
CA GLY A 261 14.67 -12.03 -19.83
C GLY A 261 15.61 -10.86 -20.13
N ALA A 262 15.92 -10.01 -19.16
CA ALA A 262 17.04 -9.08 -19.22
C ALA A 262 17.71 -8.90 -17.85
N THR A 263 19.04 -8.80 -17.82
CA THR A 263 19.80 -8.36 -16.65
C THR A 263 20.45 -7.01 -16.91
N PHE A 264 20.64 -6.23 -15.85
CA PHE A 264 20.98 -4.82 -15.94
C PHE A 264 22.08 -4.46 -14.95
N GLY A 265 23.02 -3.61 -15.37
CA GLY A 265 24.05 -3.06 -14.51
C GLY A 265 24.63 -1.78 -15.07
N PHE A 266 25.33 -1.02 -14.22
CA PHE A 266 25.99 0.21 -14.63
C PHE A 266 27.24 0.46 -13.78
N GLY A 267 28.11 1.36 -14.25
CA GLY A 267 29.26 1.83 -13.49
C GLY A 267 30.05 2.90 -14.22
N PRO A 268 30.92 3.67 -13.54
CA PRO A 268 31.17 3.61 -12.10
C PRO A 268 30.00 4.18 -11.27
N ASN A 269 29.93 3.81 -9.99
CA ASN A 269 29.07 4.44 -8.99
C ASN A 269 29.91 4.67 -7.71
N PRO A 270 30.18 5.92 -7.28
CA PRO A 270 29.67 7.18 -7.83
C PRO A 270 30.11 7.48 -9.27
N VAL A 271 29.24 8.13 -10.03
CA VAL A 271 29.46 8.58 -11.40
C VAL A 271 30.12 9.96 -11.35
N ASN A 272 31.32 10.09 -11.92
CA ASN A 272 31.95 11.40 -12.11
C ASN A 272 31.88 11.79 -13.60
N GLY A 273 30.72 12.31 -14.01
CA GLY A 273 30.44 12.76 -15.37
C GLY A 273 29.98 11.68 -16.35
N GLN A 274 30.64 10.51 -16.43
CA GLN A 274 30.23 9.44 -17.36
C GLN A 274 29.90 8.13 -16.65
N MET A 275 28.83 7.48 -17.09
CA MET A 275 28.46 6.12 -16.69
C MET A 275 28.36 5.20 -17.91
N ALA A 276 28.81 3.97 -17.75
CA ALA A 276 28.56 2.87 -18.66
C ALA A 276 27.37 2.06 -18.16
N ILE A 277 26.42 1.79 -19.05
CA ILE A 277 25.24 0.97 -18.81
C ILE A 277 25.43 -0.33 -19.59
N LYS A 278 25.29 -1.47 -18.92
CA LYS A 278 25.34 -2.81 -19.50
C LYS A 278 23.96 -3.47 -19.33
N MET A 279 23.47 -4.06 -20.41
CA MET A 279 22.28 -4.90 -20.36
C MET A 279 22.51 -6.19 -21.13
N GLU A 280 22.09 -7.30 -20.56
CA GLU A 280 22.12 -8.61 -21.21
C GLU A 280 20.68 -9.07 -21.39
N VAL A 281 20.25 -9.20 -22.65
CA VAL A 281 18.90 -9.56 -23.05
C VAL A 281 18.89 -11.04 -23.41
N GLU A 282 18.12 -11.83 -22.69
CA GLU A 282 17.91 -13.27 -22.95
C GLU A 282 16.79 -13.50 -23.96
N ARG A 283 15.74 -12.67 -23.92
CA ARG A 283 14.57 -12.78 -24.82
C ARG A 283 14.33 -11.44 -25.54
N PRO A 284 14.13 -11.45 -26.88
CA PRO A 284 13.86 -10.23 -27.62
C PRO A 284 12.62 -9.48 -27.08
N GLY A 285 12.72 -8.16 -26.91
CA GLY A 285 11.69 -7.35 -26.29
C GLY A 285 11.92 -5.84 -26.50
N ILE A 286 10.96 -5.01 -26.07
CA ILE A 286 11.14 -3.55 -26.02
C ILE A 286 11.65 -3.21 -24.62
N PHE A 287 12.74 -2.46 -24.56
CA PHE A 287 13.37 -2.04 -23.31
C PHE A 287 13.66 -0.53 -23.33
N GLU A 288 13.56 0.10 -22.17
CA GLU A 288 13.92 1.50 -21.95
C GLU A 288 14.77 1.63 -20.68
N VAL A 289 15.79 2.49 -20.70
CA VAL A 289 16.52 2.90 -19.50
C VAL A 289 16.29 4.39 -19.28
N SER A 290 15.69 4.72 -18.13
CA SER A 290 15.41 6.08 -17.68
C SER A 290 16.24 6.44 -16.47
N LEU A 291 16.63 7.72 -16.36
CA LEU A 291 17.22 8.28 -15.16
C LEU A 291 16.19 9.18 -14.47
N LEU A 292 15.97 8.94 -13.19
CA LEU A 292 14.95 9.59 -12.36
C LEU A 292 15.64 10.40 -11.25
N ASP A 293 15.05 11.53 -10.86
CA ASP A 293 15.46 12.25 -9.65
C ASP A 293 14.89 11.61 -8.38
N GLN A 294 15.12 12.25 -7.22
CA GLN A 294 14.67 11.76 -5.91
C GLN A 294 13.15 11.77 -5.74
N LEU A 295 12.44 12.48 -6.62
CA LEU A 295 10.98 12.54 -6.66
C LEU A 295 10.43 11.60 -7.75
N GLY A 296 11.23 10.65 -8.26
CA GLY A 296 10.82 9.72 -9.31
C GLY A 296 10.64 10.35 -10.70
N ARG A 297 10.88 11.66 -10.86
CA ARG A 297 10.65 12.35 -12.13
C ARG A 297 11.75 11.99 -13.12
N LYS A 298 11.36 11.64 -14.33
CA LYS A 298 12.29 11.32 -15.41
C LYS A 298 13.07 12.56 -15.85
N VAL A 299 14.35 12.61 -15.51
CA VAL A 299 15.27 13.68 -15.90
C VAL A 299 16.03 13.37 -17.19
N ALA A 300 16.18 12.09 -17.55
CA ALA A 300 16.77 11.68 -18.81
C ALA A 300 16.35 10.25 -19.24
N ALA A 301 16.64 9.91 -20.50
CA ALA A 301 16.48 8.57 -21.06
C ALA A 301 17.81 8.12 -21.71
N PRO A 302 18.77 7.57 -20.94
CA PRO A 302 20.02 7.05 -21.48
C PRO A 302 19.84 6.06 -22.63
N VAL A 303 18.76 5.26 -22.58
CA VAL A 303 18.35 4.37 -23.68
C VAL A 303 16.86 4.56 -23.90
N ALA A 304 16.47 5.17 -25.02
CA ALA A 304 15.07 5.29 -25.39
C ALA A 304 14.43 3.92 -25.65
N ALA A 305 13.11 3.82 -25.49
CA ALA A 305 12.33 2.60 -25.74
C ALA A 305 12.65 1.99 -27.11
N THR A 306 13.39 0.88 -27.12
CA THR A 306 13.91 0.26 -28.33
C THR A 306 13.71 -1.25 -28.29
N ARG A 307 13.36 -1.83 -29.43
CA ARG A 307 13.30 -3.29 -29.58
C ARG A 307 14.72 -3.86 -29.69
N LEU A 308 15.07 -4.75 -28.77
CA LEU A 308 16.36 -5.43 -28.73
C LEU A 308 16.18 -6.93 -28.97
N SER A 309 17.17 -7.54 -29.59
CA SER A 309 17.27 -9.00 -29.73
C SER A 309 18.02 -9.59 -28.53
N ALA A 310 18.06 -10.91 -28.42
CA ALA A 310 18.91 -11.54 -27.42
C ALA A 310 20.39 -11.19 -27.67
N GLY A 311 21.11 -10.79 -26.62
CA GLY A 311 22.51 -10.34 -26.72
C GLY A 311 22.92 -9.40 -25.60
N VAL A 312 24.19 -8.98 -25.62
CA VAL A 312 24.77 -8.04 -24.65
C VAL A 312 24.92 -6.67 -25.29
N TYR A 313 24.45 -5.65 -24.60
CA TYR A 313 24.43 -4.26 -25.03
C TYR A 313 25.18 -3.37 -24.06
N HIS A 314 25.83 -2.35 -24.60
CA HIS A 314 26.61 -1.38 -23.86
C HIS A 314 26.30 0.04 -24.35
N TRP A 315 26.02 0.94 -23.41
CA TRP A 315 25.82 2.36 -23.68
C TRP A 315 26.68 3.20 -22.74
N GLY A 316 27.18 4.33 -23.24
CA GLY A 316 27.74 5.39 -22.41
C GLY A 316 26.72 6.50 -22.24
N TYR A 317 26.60 7.05 -21.04
CA TYR A 317 25.77 8.21 -20.74
C TYR A 317 26.59 9.29 -20.05
N ASP A 318 26.53 10.50 -20.59
CA ASP A 318 27.15 11.70 -20.03
C ASP A 318 26.17 12.40 -19.10
N ALA A 319 26.40 12.25 -17.80
CA ALA A 319 25.65 12.85 -16.71
C ALA A 319 26.30 14.14 -16.17
N ALA A 320 27.38 14.66 -16.79
CA ALA A 320 28.12 15.82 -16.25
C ALA A 320 27.29 17.11 -16.19
N HIS A 321 26.22 17.17 -16.98
CA HIS A 321 25.27 18.29 -17.00
C HIS A 321 24.25 18.24 -15.84
N LEU A 322 24.15 17.13 -15.11
CA LEU A 322 23.21 16.96 -14.01
C LEU A 322 23.82 17.42 -12.68
N PRO A 323 23.03 17.99 -11.75
CA PRO A 323 23.49 18.27 -10.39
C PRO A 323 24.02 17.02 -9.68
N ALA A 324 25.02 17.19 -8.82
CA ALA A 324 25.44 16.12 -7.92
C ALA A 324 24.30 15.74 -6.97
N GLY A 325 24.15 14.45 -6.67
CA GLY A 325 23.08 13.95 -5.82
C GLY A 325 22.75 12.49 -6.08
N LEU A 326 21.76 11.99 -5.34
CA LEU A 326 21.15 10.69 -5.56
C LEU A 326 20.14 10.77 -6.71
N TYR A 327 20.21 9.79 -7.61
CA TYR A 327 19.30 9.55 -8.72
C TYR A 327 18.96 8.06 -8.76
N PHE A 328 18.01 7.68 -9.60
CA PHE A 328 17.64 6.29 -9.82
C PHE A 328 17.67 5.95 -11.30
N LEU A 329 18.33 4.85 -11.66
CA LEU A 329 18.35 4.33 -13.01
C LEU A 329 17.32 3.20 -13.08
N ARG A 330 16.30 3.38 -13.92
CA ARG A 330 15.19 2.45 -14.09
C ARG A 330 15.25 1.78 -15.45
N LEU A 331 15.35 0.45 -15.47
CA LEU A 331 15.10 -0.38 -16.63
C LEU A 331 13.61 -0.73 -16.67
N SER A 332 12.96 -0.54 -17.82
CA SER A 332 11.58 -0.95 -18.05
C SER A 332 11.50 -1.88 -19.25
N GLY A 333 10.71 -2.95 -19.13
CA GLY A 333 10.38 -3.87 -20.23
C GLY A 333 8.91 -4.29 -20.18
N ALA A 334 8.50 -5.13 -21.13
CA ALA A 334 7.09 -5.56 -21.24
C ALA A 334 6.58 -6.37 -20.04
N GLU A 335 7.48 -7.04 -19.31
CA GLU A 335 7.16 -7.96 -18.20
C GLU A 335 7.68 -7.45 -16.84
N GLY A 336 8.05 -6.17 -16.72
CA GLY A 336 8.46 -5.61 -15.42
C GLY A 336 9.38 -4.39 -15.50
N GLN A 337 9.78 -3.92 -14.33
CA GLN A 337 10.72 -2.82 -14.16
C GLN A 337 11.73 -3.15 -13.07
N GLN A 338 12.94 -2.64 -13.21
CA GLN A 338 14.01 -2.76 -12.22
C GLN A 338 14.65 -1.40 -12.01
N THR A 339 14.83 -0.98 -10.76
CA THR A 339 15.42 0.32 -10.41
C THR A 339 16.68 0.14 -9.58
N ALA A 340 17.70 0.98 -9.80
CA ALA A 340 18.94 0.97 -9.03
C ALA A 340 19.43 2.39 -8.69
N PRO A 341 19.94 2.64 -7.47
CA PRO A 341 20.39 3.97 -7.06
C PRO A 341 21.73 4.34 -7.72
N VAL A 342 21.83 5.57 -8.21
CA VAL A 342 23.03 6.15 -8.82
C VAL A 342 23.43 7.41 -8.05
N ILE A 343 24.69 7.48 -7.63
CA ILE A 343 25.24 8.67 -6.99
C ILE A 343 26.02 9.45 -8.06
N LEU A 344 25.58 10.66 -8.39
CA LEU A 344 26.36 11.58 -9.22
C LEU A 344 27.29 12.40 -8.32
N ALA A 345 28.59 12.23 -8.50
CA ALA A 345 29.65 12.98 -7.84
C ALA A 345 30.28 13.99 -8.81
N ARG A 346 30.87 15.06 -8.26
CA ARG A 346 31.70 16.01 -9.01
C ARG A 346 33.18 15.72 -8.79
#